data_AF-A0A2M7TEY1-F1
#
_entry.id   AF-A0A2M7TEY1-F1
#
_cell.length_a   1.000
_cell.length_b   1.000
_cell.length_c   1.000
_cell.angle_alpha   90.00
_cell.angle_beta   90.00
_cell.angle_gamma   90.00
#
_symmetry.space_group_name_H-M   'P 1'
#
loop_
_entity.id
_entity.type
_entity.pdbx_description
1 polymer ?
#
loop_
_entity_poly.entity_id
_entity_poly.type
_entity_poly.pdbx_seq_one_letter_code
_entity_poly.pdbx_strand_id
1 'polypeptide(L)'
;MLYTIKDYLLDSKNRAKVWIIIIILSVTCFGVVTAASLDGVVWLDAGKNFFDALSRGDFAATHYSSRFGISVMWLYGLSFIIATVTSFSVVSILTFMVYGFTVLCVFVLMHRVSRMAPTFPVYMVTSYLLLAPYVVATPIFLTWLDKILMVSTVLTILFWTEFLLVSCSLGTSRTRLIVLTGISLGVALLTKPAGIILIPLLIAMTAYVLWRDKSFQVIKPLLFVFGLAGFVFFVFYPAMWVDPLGVLLSRINSSDAQVELTIPFLMDNGFIRYMSNVVVVFLADLMFTVGVFMLAIDLYKALYKKTLRTFITPITFLGLSGLVYSLIVTFIAVFLVDRAFGNIVSPRYYAPIIPLVVLYPLNKLRNHKLVLSLAFIIQVYRLPLVRWALWVGFYLVTTSIIRPPYW
;
A
#
# COMPACT_ATOMS: atom_id res chain seq x y z
N MET A 1 -9.41 25.26 -19.48
CA MET A 1 -10.54 24.32 -19.54
C MET A 1 -10.78 23.77 -18.12
N LEU A 2 -11.39 24.59 -17.26
CA LEU A 2 -11.76 24.25 -15.89
C LEU A 2 -13.21 23.78 -15.92
N TYR A 3 -13.44 22.49 -16.19
CA TYR A 3 -14.72 21.89 -15.83
C TYR A 3 -14.77 21.85 -14.30
N THR A 4 -15.57 22.73 -13.71
CA THR A 4 -15.80 22.77 -12.27
C THR A 4 -16.45 21.45 -11.84
N ILE A 5 -16.01 20.88 -10.71
CA ILE A 5 -16.52 19.63 -10.12
C ILE A 5 -18.06 19.62 -10.06
N LYS A 6 -18.68 20.80 -9.91
CA LYS A 6 -20.12 21.03 -9.91
C LYS A 6 -20.80 20.63 -11.23
N ASP A 7 -20.23 20.97 -12.38
CA ASP A 7 -20.80 20.65 -13.70
C ASP A 7 -20.68 19.16 -14.02
N TYR A 8 -19.65 18.52 -13.47
CA TYR A 8 -19.45 17.08 -13.58
C TYR A 8 -20.46 16.25 -12.76
N LEU A 9 -20.87 16.78 -11.59
CA LEU A 9 -21.83 16.13 -10.69
C LEU A 9 -23.29 16.20 -11.19
N LEU A 10 -23.61 17.09 -12.12
CA LEU A 10 -24.98 17.30 -12.62
C LEU A 10 -25.38 16.34 -13.76
N ASP A 11 -24.43 15.74 -14.47
CA ASP A 11 -24.69 14.70 -15.48
C ASP A 11 -25.30 13.45 -14.81
N SER A 12 -26.50 13.05 -15.25
CA SER A 12 -27.23 11.89 -14.72
C SER A 12 -26.44 10.58 -14.83
N LYS A 13 -25.58 10.42 -15.84
CA LYS A 13 -24.68 9.27 -15.96
C LYS A 13 -23.53 9.29 -14.95
N ASN A 14 -23.14 10.47 -14.45
CA ASN A 14 -22.11 10.60 -13.43
C ASN A 14 -22.69 10.51 -12.01
N ARG A 15 -23.98 10.89 -11.82
CA ARG A 15 -24.69 10.69 -10.54
C ARG A 15 -24.76 9.22 -10.13
N ALA A 16 -25.09 8.31 -11.03
CA ALA A 16 -25.09 6.87 -10.74
C ALA A 16 -23.70 6.36 -10.30
N LYS A 17 -22.62 6.87 -10.92
CA LYS A 17 -21.25 6.51 -10.55
C LYS A 17 -20.86 7.04 -9.17
N VAL A 18 -21.29 8.25 -8.83
CA VAL A 18 -21.09 8.84 -7.50
C VAL A 18 -21.86 8.06 -6.44
N TRP A 19 -23.11 7.66 -6.70
CA TRP A 19 -23.87 6.79 -5.81
C TRP A 19 -23.21 5.43 -5.60
N ILE A 20 -22.65 4.82 -6.64
CA ILE A 20 -21.88 3.58 -6.51
C ILE A 20 -20.65 3.80 -5.63
N ILE A 21 -19.90 4.88 -5.80
CA ILE A 21 -18.74 5.20 -4.94
C ILE A 21 -19.20 5.41 -3.49
N ILE A 22 -20.31 6.11 -3.27
CA ILE A 22 -20.88 6.34 -1.93
C ILE A 22 -21.34 5.02 -1.32
N ILE A 23 -22.01 4.14 -2.07
CA ILE A 23 -22.42 2.81 -1.58
C ILE A 23 -21.19 1.97 -1.26
N ILE A 24 -20.17 1.98 -2.13
CA ILE A 24 -18.91 1.27 -1.87
C ILE A 24 -18.28 1.80 -0.59
N LEU A 25 -18.18 3.12 -0.41
CA LEU A 25 -17.68 3.76 0.81
C LEU A 25 -18.50 3.37 2.03
N SER A 26 -19.82 3.42 1.96
CA SER A 26 -20.72 3.03 3.04
C SER A 26 -20.55 1.56 3.41
N VAL A 27 -20.42 0.66 2.43
CA VAL A 27 -20.19 -0.78 2.64
C VAL A 27 -18.79 -1.05 3.19
N THR A 28 -17.77 -0.32 2.72
CA THR A 28 -16.40 -0.43 3.26
C THR A 28 -16.31 0.12 4.69
N CYS A 29 -17.03 1.20 4.99
CA CYS A 29 -17.15 1.75 6.34
C CYS A 29 -17.98 0.84 7.26
N PHE A 30 -18.97 0.10 6.76
CA PHE A 30 -19.73 -0.86 7.60
C PHE A 30 -18.86 -2.03 8.09
N GLY A 31 -17.79 -2.37 7.37
CA GLY A 31 -16.79 -3.37 7.78
C GLY A 31 -15.82 -2.91 8.88
N VAL A 32 -15.90 -1.65 9.34
CA VAL A 32 -14.99 -1.03 10.34
C VAL A 32 -15.21 -1.58 11.76
N VAL A 33 -16.27 -2.36 12.00
CA VAL A 33 -16.75 -2.64 13.36
C VAL A 33 -16.12 -3.88 14.03
N THR A 34 -15.43 -4.77 13.30
CA THR A 34 -14.85 -5.96 13.95
C THR A 34 -13.36 -5.80 14.22
N ALA A 35 -13.02 -5.77 15.52
CA ALA A 35 -11.67 -5.67 16.08
C ALA A 35 -10.69 -6.81 15.70
N ALA A 36 -11.08 -7.70 14.79
CA ALA A 36 -10.36 -8.92 14.45
C ALA A 36 -9.36 -8.75 13.30
N SER A 37 -8.57 -7.67 13.31
CA SER A 37 -7.34 -7.69 12.50
C SER A 37 -6.35 -8.63 13.19
N LEU A 38 -5.69 -9.51 12.43
CA LEU A 38 -4.84 -10.60 12.96
C LEU A 38 -3.82 -10.15 14.02
N ASP A 39 -3.35 -8.91 13.93
CA ASP A 39 -2.31 -8.35 14.81
C ASP A 39 -2.82 -7.13 15.61
N GLY A 40 -4.13 -6.87 15.61
CA GLY A 40 -4.71 -5.63 16.15
C GLY A 40 -4.40 -5.43 17.63
N VAL A 41 -4.57 -6.48 18.44
CA VAL A 41 -4.29 -6.45 19.88
C VAL A 41 -2.82 -6.09 20.16
N VAL A 42 -1.88 -6.73 19.45
CA VAL A 42 -0.45 -6.46 19.59
C VAL A 42 -0.14 -4.98 19.34
N TRP A 43 -0.74 -4.37 18.31
CA TRP A 43 -0.54 -2.95 18.02
C TRP A 43 -1.20 -2.00 19.02
N LEU A 44 -2.30 -2.40 19.66
CA LEU A 44 -2.90 -1.65 20.75
C LEU A 44 -2.01 -1.64 21.99
N ASP A 45 -1.47 -2.81 22.36
CA ASP A 45 -0.56 -2.94 23.50
C ASP A 45 0.74 -2.18 23.24
N ALA A 46 1.29 -2.29 22.03
CA ALA A 46 2.47 -1.54 21.62
C ALA A 46 2.22 -0.02 21.62
N GLY A 47 1.04 0.43 21.16
CA GLY A 47 0.62 1.83 21.24
C GLY A 47 0.48 2.33 22.68
N LYS A 48 -0.13 1.54 23.56
CA LYS A 48 -0.25 1.86 24.99
C LYS A 48 1.13 2.01 25.63
N ASN A 49 2.00 1.03 25.46
CA ASN A 49 3.36 1.05 26.01
C ASN A 49 4.17 2.25 25.49
N PHE A 50 4.02 2.59 24.20
CA PHE A 50 4.66 3.76 23.60
C PHE A 50 4.25 5.06 24.28
N PHE A 51 2.94 5.27 24.54
CA PHE A 51 2.45 6.47 25.21
C PHE A 51 2.73 6.48 26.72
N ASP A 52 2.69 5.32 27.38
CA ASP A 52 3.08 5.18 28.78
C ASP A 52 4.56 5.58 28.96
N ALA A 53 5.45 5.14 28.07
CA ALA A 53 6.86 5.52 28.05
C ALA A 53 7.05 7.02 27.81
N LEU A 54 6.36 7.59 26.81
CA LEU A 54 6.36 9.03 26.55
C LEU A 54 5.93 9.85 27.77
N SER A 55 4.88 9.43 28.47
CA SER A 55 4.35 10.13 29.64
C SER A 55 5.34 10.17 30.81
N ARG A 56 6.21 9.17 30.91
CA ARG A 56 7.28 9.09 31.93
C ARG A 56 8.59 9.75 31.50
N GLY A 57 8.67 10.28 30.27
CA GLY A 57 9.91 10.81 29.70
C GLY A 57 10.95 9.74 29.35
N ASP A 58 10.57 8.45 29.36
CA ASP A 58 11.45 7.33 29.01
C ASP A 58 11.42 7.11 27.50
N PHE A 59 12.13 7.96 26.76
CA PHE A 59 12.15 7.89 25.30
C PHE A 59 12.77 6.59 24.78
N ALA A 60 13.69 5.96 25.50
CA ALA A 60 14.28 4.67 25.11
C ALA A 60 13.22 3.56 25.12
N ALA A 61 12.34 3.54 26.12
CA ALA A 61 11.24 2.57 26.21
C ALA A 61 10.14 2.75 25.15
N THR A 62 10.21 3.80 24.33
CA THR A 62 9.35 3.92 23.13
C THR A 62 9.78 2.96 22.00
N HIS A 63 10.93 2.30 22.15
CA HIS A 63 11.39 1.29 21.20
C HIS A 63 10.62 -0.03 21.36
N TYR A 64 10.14 -0.55 20.23
CA TYR A 64 9.53 -1.86 20.13
C TYR A 64 10.37 -2.72 19.18
N SER A 65 11.15 -3.64 19.74
CA SER A 65 12.21 -4.37 19.03
C SER A 65 11.68 -5.32 17.95
N SER A 66 10.53 -5.94 18.17
CA SER A 66 9.97 -6.92 17.24
C SER A 66 9.37 -6.30 15.98
N ARG A 67 8.92 -5.02 16.00
CA ARG A 67 8.28 -4.35 14.84
C ARG A 67 8.46 -2.83 14.81
N PHE A 68 8.80 -2.26 13.65
CA PHE A 68 8.58 -0.84 13.39
C PHE A 68 7.09 -0.67 13.10
N GLY A 69 6.46 0.24 13.81
CA GLY A 69 5.06 0.62 13.63
C GLY A 69 4.75 1.90 14.38
N ILE A 70 5.73 2.80 14.39
CA ILE A 70 5.67 4.08 15.08
C ILE A 70 4.53 4.93 14.52
N SER A 71 4.27 4.84 13.21
CA SER A 71 3.11 5.49 12.60
C SER A 71 1.78 4.99 13.18
N VAL A 72 1.62 3.69 13.39
CA VAL A 72 0.42 3.10 14.03
C VAL A 72 0.34 3.50 15.50
N MET A 73 1.47 3.52 16.23
CA MET A 73 1.51 3.97 17.62
C MET A 73 1.06 5.43 17.73
N TRP A 74 1.58 6.35 16.91
CA TRP A 74 1.10 7.73 16.90
C TRP A 74 -0.41 7.84 16.61
N LEU A 75 -0.94 7.05 15.67
CA LEU A 75 -2.37 7.00 15.41
C LEU A 75 -3.17 6.40 16.57
N TYR A 76 -2.60 5.45 17.32
CA TYR A 76 -3.20 4.94 18.56
C TYR A 76 -3.38 6.08 19.56
N GLY A 77 -2.37 6.92 19.80
CA GLY A 77 -2.50 8.05 20.73
C GLY A 77 -3.57 9.04 20.32
N LEU A 78 -3.63 9.39 19.02
CA LEU A 78 -4.70 10.24 18.50
C LEU A 78 -6.08 9.58 18.67
N SER A 79 -6.17 8.28 18.43
CA SER A 79 -7.41 7.50 18.61
C SER A 79 -7.82 7.43 20.07
N PHE A 80 -6.86 7.32 20.99
CA PHE A 80 -7.07 7.34 22.43
C PHE A 80 -7.64 8.70 22.88
N ILE A 81 -7.03 9.81 22.44
CA ILE A 81 -7.53 11.16 22.74
C ILE A 81 -8.97 11.33 22.23
N ILE A 82 -9.26 10.92 21.00
CA ILE A 82 -10.64 11.00 20.45
C ILE A 82 -11.59 10.08 21.24
N ALA A 83 -11.15 8.90 21.68
CA ALA A 83 -11.96 8.01 22.50
C ALA A 83 -12.31 8.61 23.88
N THR A 84 -11.47 9.49 24.44
CA THR A 84 -11.81 10.16 25.71
C THR A 84 -12.98 11.14 25.60
N VAL A 85 -13.27 11.62 24.39
CA VAL A 85 -14.33 12.62 24.13
C VAL A 85 -15.48 12.07 23.28
N THR A 86 -15.48 10.76 22.97
CA THR A 86 -16.53 10.09 22.19
C THR A 86 -16.92 8.76 22.83
N SER A 87 -18.04 8.16 22.38
CA SER A 87 -18.44 6.83 22.83
C SER A 87 -17.80 5.68 22.01
N PHE A 88 -16.94 6.01 21.04
CA PHE A 88 -16.31 5.02 20.18
C PHE A 88 -15.06 4.43 20.83
N SER A 89 -14.83 3.12 20.62
CA SER A 89 -13.60 2.48 21.07
C SER A 89 -12.38 2.99 20.30
N VAL A 90 -11.20 2.94 20.93
CA VAL A 90 -9.90 3.26 20.30
C VAL A 90 -9.71 2.45 19.02
N VAL A 91 -10.09 1.17 19.03
CA VAL A 91 -9.99 0.25 17.89
C VAL A 91 -10.83 0.73 16.71
N SER A 92 -12.07 1.14 16.97
CA SER A 92 -12.99 1.63 15.94
C SER A 92 -12.48 2.93 15.33
N ILE A 93 -11.98 3.86 16.15
CA ILE A 93 -11.42 5.14 15.68
C ILE A 93 -10.16 4.89 14.86
N LEU A 94 -9.21 4.10 15.36
CA LEU A 94 -7.97 3.78 14.66
C LEU A 94 -8.24 3.10 13.31
N THR A 95 -9.15 2.14 13.29
CA THR A 95 -9.60 1.48 12.06
C THR A 95 -10.21 2.51 11.11
N PHE A 96 -11.13 3.35 11.58
CA PHE A 96 -11.73 4.40 10.75
C PHE A 96 -10.66 5.34 10.14
N MET A 97 -9.68 5.79 10.93
CA MET A 97 -8.61 6.67 10.44
C MET A 97 -7.76 6.01 9.36
N VAL A 98 -7.29 4.78 9.60
CA VAL A 98 -6.45 4.05 8.64
C VAL A 98 -7.19 3.83 7.32
N TYR A 99 -8.47 3.48 7.38
CA TYR A 99 -9.30 3.31 6.19
C TYR A 99 -9.60 4.63 5.49
N GLY A 100 -9.84 5.70 6.27
CA GLY A 100 -9.95 7.05 5.73
C GLY A 100 -8.71 7.44 4.94
N PHE A 101 -7.51 7.11 5.45
CA PHE A 101 -6.25 7.36 4.74
C PHE A 101 -6.09 6.50 3.48
N THR A 102 -6.49 5.22 3.49
CA THR A 102 -6.41 4.39 2.28
C THR A 102 -7.36 4.89 1.19
N VAL A 103 -8.59 5.22 1.54
CA VAL A 103 -9.57 5.82 0.64
C VAL A 103 -9.05 7.15 0.08
N LEU A 104 -8.57 8.04 0.95
CA LEU A 104 -8.00 9.32 0.53
C LEU A 104 -6.81 9.13 -0.40
N CYS A 105 -5.94 8.15 -0.12
CA CYS A 105 -4.82 7.80 -0.98
C CYS A 105 -5.27 7.36 -2.37
N VAL A 106 -6.33 6.54 -2.48
CA VAL A 106 -6.89 6.16 -3.79
C VAL A 106 -7.38 7.40 -4.54
N PHE A 107 -8.10 8.32 -3.88
CA PHE A 107 -8.55 9.55 -4.53
C PHE A 107 -7.39 10.46 -4.97
N VAL A 108 -6.36 10.61 -4.12
CA VAL A 108 -5.14 11.36 -4.47
C VAL A 108 -4.43 10.72 -5.66
N LEU A 109 -4.26 9.39 -5.65
CA LEU A 109 -3.68 8.63 -6.75
C LEU A 109 -4.43 8.90 -8.05
N MET A 110 -5.75 8.78 -8.02
CA MET A 110 -6.61 8.96 -9.18
C MET A 110 -6.61 10.40 -9.70
N HIS A 111 -6.65 11.39 -8.81
CA HIS A 111 -6.56 12.80 -9.18
C HIS A 111 -5.21 13.14 -9.83
N ARG A 112 -4.10 12.60 -9.32
CA ARG A 112 -2.77 12.87 -9.89
C ARG A 112 -2.55 12.11 -11.19
N VAL A 113 -2.97 10.85 -11.26
CA VAL A 113 -2.90 10.04 -12.47
C VAL A 113 -3.69 10.68 -13.61
N SER A 114 -4.88 11.23 -13.37
CA SER A 114 -5.67 11.90 -14.41
C SER A 114 -4.98 13.14 -14.98
N ARG A 115 -4.20 13.86 -14.17
CA ARG A 115 -3.38 14.98 -14.63
C ARG A 115 -2.19 14.53 -15.48
N MET A 116 -1.59 13.39 -15.15
CA MET A 116 -0.45 12.83 -15.90
C MET A 116 -0.88 12.07 -17.16
N ALA A 117 -2.08 11.49 -17.16
CA ALA A 117 -2.65 10.68 -18.23
C ALA A 117 -4.14 11.01 -18.42
N PRO A 118 -4.49 12.09 -19.16
CA PRO A 118 -5.87 12.57 -19.28
C PRO A 118 -6.87 11.58 -19.88
N THR A 119 -6.40 10.62 -20.67
CA THR A 119 -7.23 9.57 -21.29
C THR A 119 -7.41 8.34 -20.41
N PHE A 120 -6.88 8.36 -19.17
CA PHE A 120 -6.95 7.24 -18.23
C PHE A 120 -8.38 7.06 -17.68
N PRO A 121 -8.90 5.83 -17.60
CA PRO A 121 -10.27 5.56 -17.14
C PRO A 121 -10.40 5.64 -15.61
N VAL A 122 -10.29 6.86 -15.06
CA VAL A 122 -10.20 7.14 -13.62
C VAL A 122 -11.30 6.43 -12.80
N TYR A 123 -12.56 6.53 -13.21
CA TYR A 123 -13.68 5.94 -12.46
C TYR A 123 -13.57 4.43 -12.34
N MET A 124 -13.24 3.77 -13.44
CA MET A 124 -13.10 2.32 -13.46
C MET A 124 -11.99 1.87 -12.52
N VAL A 125 -10.86 2.58 -12.53
CA VAL A 125 -9.74 2.24 -11.65
C VAL A 125 -10.04 2.57 -10.20
N THR A 126 -10.69 3.70 -9.93
CA THR A 126 -11.13 4.09 -8.58
C THR A 126 -12.05 3.03 -8.00
N SER A 127 -13.11 2.66 -8.74
CA SER A 127 -14.06 1.65 -8.27
C SER A 127 -13.39 0.30 -8.04
N TYR A 128 -12.47 -0.11 -8.92
CA TYR A 128 -11.72 -1.35 -8.73
C TYR A 128 -10.88 -1.32 -7.44
N LEU A 129 -10.11 -0.25 -7.22
CA LEU A 129 -9.25 -0.12 -6.05
C LEU A 129 -10.04 -0.01 -4.75
N LEU A 130 -11.20 0.67 -4.75
CA LEU A 130 -12.06 0.72 -3.56
C LEU A 130 -12.70 -0.64 -3.25
N LEU A 131 -12.93 -1.48 -4.26
CA LEU A 131 -13.43 -2.83 -4.09
C LEU A 131 -12.34 -3.86 -3.77
N ALA A 132 -11.06 -3.52 -4.00
CA ALA A 132 -9.95 -4.42 -3.79
C ALA A 132 -9.75 -4.70 -2.28
N PRO A 133 -9.86 -5.96 -1.81
CA PRO A 133 -9.70 -6.35 -0.41
C PRO A 133 -8.39 -5.87 0.21
N TYR A 134 -7.30 -5.96 -0.55
CA TYR A 134 -5.96 -5.55 -0.13
C TYR A 134 -5.73 -4.04 -0.14
N VAL A 135 -6.65 -3.25 -0.68
CA VAL A 135 -6.52 -1.79 -0.68
C VAL A 135 -7.47 -1.21 0.35
N VAL A 136 -8.78 -1.48 0.20
CA VAL A 136 -9.80 -0.92 1.08
C VAL A 136 -10.72 -2.01 1.66
N ALA A 137 -11.15 -2.99 0.86
CA ALA A 137 -12.38 -3.72 1.15
C ALA A 137 -12.36 -4.72 2.33
N THR A 138 -11.21 -5.13 2.88
CA THR A 138 -11.19 -6.08 4.00
C THR A 138 -10.17 -5.74 5.12
N PRO A 139 -10.57 -5.84 6.41
CA PRO A 139 -9.64 -5.80 7.56
C PRO A 139 -8.95 -7.13 7.84
N ILE A 140 -9.48 -8.22 7.29
CA ILE A 140 -9.14 -9.58 7.70
C ILE A 140 -7.71 -9.96 7.27
N PHE A 141 -7.23 -9.43 6.14
CA PHE A 141 -5.92 -9.83 5.57
C PHE A 141 -4.78 -8.90 5.87
N LEU A 142 -5.09 -7.62 6.07
CA LEU A 142 -4.09 -6.57 6.21
C LEU A 142 -4.28 -5.85 7.52
N THR A 143 -3.17 -5.74 8.23
CA THR A 143 -3.10 -4.98 9.47
C THR A 143 -3.19 -3.49 9.19
N TRP A 144 -3.43 -2.69 10.23
CA TRP A 144 -3.32 -1.24 10.13
C TRP A 144 -1.96 -0.80 9.57
N LEU A 145 -0.90 -1.49 9.99
CA LEU A 145 0.47 -1.28 9.52
C LEU A 145 0.60 -1.43 8.01
N ASP A 146 0.06 -2.52 7.45
CA ASP A 146 0.18 -2.81 6.02
C ASP A 146 -0.55 -1.78 5.17
N LYS A 147 -1.70 -1.28 5.67
CA LYS A 147 -2.47 -0.22 5.01
C LYS A 147 -1.76 1.14 5.04
N ILE A 148 -1.17 1.53 6.16
CA ILE A 148 -0.37 2.78 6.23
C ILE A 148 0.88 2.66 5.35
N LEU A 149 1.53 1.49 5.33
CA LEU A 149 2.68 1.23 4.47
C LEU A 149 2.29 1.34 3.00
N MET A 150 1.14 0.80 2.61
CA MET A 150 0.57 0.98 1.27
C MET A 150 0.37 2.47 0.94
N VAL A 151 -0.30 3.23 1.80
CA VAL A 151 -0.54 4.67 1.56
C VAL A 151 0.78 5.40 1.35
N SER A 152 1.72 5.25 2.27
CA SER A 152 3.03 5.90 2.21
C SER A 152 3.84 5.48 0.97
N THR A 153 3.81 4.20 0.58
CA THR A 153 4.48 3.65 -0.60
C THR A 153 3.91 4.21 -1.90
N VAL A 154 2.59 4.15 -2.05
CA VAL A 154 1.87 4.67 -3.22
C VAL A 154 2.13 6.17 -3.39
N LEU A 155 2.00 6.95 -2.31
CA LEU A 155 2.22 8.39 -2.36
C LEU A 155 3.68 8.74 -2.67
N THR A 156 4.65 8.03 -2.08
CA THR A 156 6.08 8.22 -2.38
C THR A 156 6.36 8.04 -3.87
N ILE A 157 5.95 6.90 -4.44
CA ILE A 157 6.18 6.57 -5.85
C ILE A 157 5.41 7.51 -6.77
N LEU A 158 4.17 7.87 -6.41
CA LEU A 158 3.32 8.77 -7.19
C LEU A 158 3.92 10.18 -7.29
N PHE A 159 4.26 10.79 -6.14
CA PHE A 159 4.81 12.14 -6.11
C PHE A 159 6.17 12.21 -6.79
N TRP A 160 6.99 11.16 -6.61
CA TRP A 160 8.28 11.08 -7.29
C TRP A 160 8.12 10.92 -8.80
N THR A 161 7.17 10.10 -9.24
CA THR A 161 6.84 9.94 -10.68
C THR A 161 6.37 11.27 -11.29
N GLU A 162 5.47 11.99 -10.62
CA GLU A 162 5.01 13.31 -11.10
C GLU A 162 6.16 14.32 -11.15
N PHE A 163 7.06 14.30 -10.16
CA PHE A 163 8.26 15.13 -10.17
C PHE A 163 9.18 14.79 -11.37
N LEU A 164 9.53 13.52 -11.53
CA LEU A 164 10.45 13.05 -12.56
C LEU A 164 9.92 13.22 -13.99
N LEU A 165 8.67 12.86 -14.24
CA LEU A 165 8.14 12.83 -15.62
C LEU A 165 7.49 14.14 -16.05
N VAL A 166 6.87 14.89 -15.12
CA VAL A 166 6.16 16.13 -15.44
C VAL A 166 7.01 17.35 -15.11
N SER A 167 7.54 17.42 -13.89
CA SER A 167 8.17 18.66 -13.41
C SER A 167 9.54 18.88 -14.04
N CYS A 168 10.34 17.82 -14.20
CA CYS A 168 11.64 17.91 -14.87
C CYS A 168 11.49 18.19 -16.38
N SER A 169 10.50 17.59 -17.03
CA SER A 169 10.23 17.79 -18.46
C SER A 169 9.81 19.24 -18.77
N LEU A 170 9.05 19.87 -17.86
CA LEU A 170 8.57 21.24 -18.02
C LEU A 170 9.54 22.31 -17.47
N GLY A 171 10.68 21.92 -16.89
CA GLY A 171 11.62 22.86 -16.25
C GLY A 171 11.04 23.60 -15.03
N THR A 172 9.89 23.17 -14.50
CA THR A 172 9.26 23.82 -13.35
C THR A 172 9.67 23.12 -12.07
N SER A 173 10.37 23.82 -11.17
CA SER A 173 10.67 23.28 -9.84
C SER A 173 9.37 23.18 -9.02
N ARG A 174 8.95 21.95 -8.72
CA ARG A 174 7.83 21.68 -7.83
C ARG A 174 8.35 21.16 -6.49
N THR A 175 8.97 22.04 -5.71
CA THR A 175 9.49 21.73 -4.35
C THR A 175 8.46 21.01 -3.49
N ARG A 176 7.16 21.32 -3.66
CA ARG A 176 6.06 20.63 -2.97
C ARG A 176 6.07 19.11 -3.20
N LEU A 177 6.31 18.64 -4.43
CA LEU A 177 6.34 17.19 -4.71
C LEU A 177 7.53 16.52 -4.04
N ILE A 178 8.70 17.17 -4.06
CA ILE A 178 9.92 16.69 -3.40
C ILE A 178 9.67 16.55 -1.88
N VAL A 179 9.09 17.58 -1.25
CA VAL A 179 8.74 17.57 0.18
C VAL A 179 7.74 16.46 0.48
N LEU A 180 6.67 16.33 -0.31
CA LEU A 180 5.66 15.29 -0.12
C LEU A 180 6.24 13.87 -0.30
N THR A 181 7.16 13.67 -1.25
CA THR A 181 7.88 12.39 -1.41
C THR A 181 8.72 12.09 -0.17
N GLY A 182 9.50 13.05 0.33
CA GLY A 182 10.33 12.87 1.53
C GLY A 182 9.51 12.55 2.79
N ILE A 183 8.41 13.27 3.01
CA ILE A 183 7.49 12.99 4.13
C ILE A 183 6.88 11.59 3.99
N SER A 184 6.38 11.24 2.81
CA SER A 184 5.76 9.94 2.57
C SER A 184 6.76 8.79 2.76
N LEU A 185 8.01 8.97 2.30
CA LEU A 185 9.09 8.01 2.51
C LEU A 185 9.43 7.87 4.00
N GLY A 186 9.56 8.97 4.74
CA GLY A 186 9.79 8.95 6.18
C GLY A 186 8.69 8.20 6.94
N VAL A 187 7.42 8.43 6.57
CA VAL A 187 6.29 7.68 7.13
C VAL A 187 6.38 6.20 6.77
N ALA A 188 6.78 5.83 5.55
CA ALA A 188 6.97 4.42 5.17
C ALA A 188 8.02 3.73 6.05
N LEU A 189 9.15 4.41 6.31
CA LEU A 189 10.23 3.92 7.17
C LEU A 189 9.78 3.77 8.63
N LEU A 190 8.99 4.72 9.16
CA LEU A 190 8.37 4.63 10.49
C LEU A 190 7.35 3.50 10.62
N THR A 191 6.76 3.09 9.48
CA THR A 191 5.67 2.12 9.44
C THR A 191 6.16 0.70 9.38
N LYS A 192 7.16 0.36 8.56
CA LYS A 192 7.64 -1.03 8.44
C LYS A 192 9.02 -1.06 7.84
N PRO A 193 9.88 -2.06 8.15
CA PRO A 193 11.16 -2.21 7.46
C PRO A 193 11.05 -2.26 5.93
N ALA A 194 9.94 -2.78 5.39
CA ALA A 194 9.68 -2.76 3.95
C ALA A 194 9.77 -1.38 3.30
N GLY A 195 9.55 -0.30 4.07
CA GLY A 195 9.75 1.07 3.59
C GLY A 195 11.17 1.32 3.07
N ILE A 196 12.17 0.57 3.54
CA ILE A 196 13.56 0.68 3.07
C ILE A 196 13.71 0.32 1.58
N ILE A 197 12.83 -0.52 1.05
CA ILE A 197 12.81 -0.92 -0.37
C ILE A 197 12.57 0.29 -1.28
N LEU A 198 11.91 1.33 -0.77
CA LEU A 198 11.68 2.56 -1.52
C LEU A 198 12.99 3.31 -1.84
N ILE A 199 14.05 3.17 -1.03
CA ILE A 199 15.33 3.84 -1.28
C ILE A 199 15.96 3.38 -2.60
N PRO A 200 16.30 2.08 -2.81
CA PRO A 200 16.85 1.62 -4.07
C PRO A 200 15.88 1.81 -5.24
N LEU A 201 14.56 1.73 -4.99
CA LEU A 201 13.55 1.99 -6.01
C LEU A 201 13.60 3.43 -6.52
N LEU A 202 13.64 4.43 -5.63
CA LEU A 202 13.75 5.84 -6.00
C LEU A 202 15.08 6.14 -6.71
N ILE A 203 16.17 5.48 -6.30
CA ILE A 203 17.46 5.54 -7.00
C ILE A 203 17.30 5.00 -8.43
N ALA A 204 16.69 3.83 -8.61
CA ALA A 204 16.48 3.23 -9.93
C ALA A 204 15.59 4.11 -10.84
N MET A 205 14.51 4.67 -10.30
CA MET A 205 13.64 5.61 -11.02
C MET A 205 14.42 6.87 -11.47
N THR A 206 15.27 7.39 -10.58
CA THR A 206 16.10 8.57 -10.87
C THR A 206 17.20 8.25 -11.88
N ALA A 207 17.85 7.09 -11.75
CA ALA A 207 18.86 6.60 -12.67
C ALA A 207 18.31 6.43 -14.09
N TYR A 208 17.06 5.96 -14.23
CA TYR A 208 16.38 5.90 -15.51
C TYR A 208 16.26 7.29 -16.17
N VAL A 209 15.83 8.31 -15.42
CA VAL A 209 15.71 9.68 -15.93
C VAL A 209 17.07 10.29 -16.24
N LEU A 210 18.07 10.05 -15.40
CA LEU A 210 19.47 10.44 -15.65
C LEU A 210 19.99 9.83 -16.95
N TRP A 211 19.73 8.55 -17.17
CA TRP A 211 20.14 7.85 -18.40
C TRP A 211 19.40 8.39 -19.63
N ARG A 212 18.09 8.64 -19.51
CA ARG A 212 17.22 9.10 -20.61
C ARG A 212 17.53 10.54 -21.04
N ASP A 213 17.59 11.44 -20.07
CA ASP A 213 17.61 12.90 -20.30
C ASP A 213 18.99 13.53 -20.05
N LYS A 214 19.95 12.76 -19.53
CA LYS A 214 21.31 13.24 -19.15
C LYS A 214 21.31 14.42 -18.17
N SER A 215 20.19 14.64 -17.45
CA SER A 215 20.03 15.77 -16.54
C SER A 215 20.40 15.40 -15.10
N PHE A 216 21.57 15.85 -14.65
CA PHE A 216 22.03 15.67 -13.26
C PHE A 216 21.23 16.49 -12.23
N GLN A 217 20.32 17.35 -12.68
CA GLN A 217 19.52 18.21 -11.81
C GLN A 217 18.58 17.43 -10.88
N VAL A 218 18.28 16.15 -11.19
CA VAL A 218 17.42 15.30 -10.35
C VAL A 218 18.12 14.73 -9.12
N ILE A 219 19.46 14.79 -9.04
CA ILE A 219 20.23 14.23 -7.92
C ILE A 219 20.02 15.04 -6.64
N LYS A 220 20.12 16.38 -6.71
CA LYS A 220 19.92 17.24 -5.54
C LYS A 220 18.53 17.06 -4.91
N PRO A 221 17.42 17.06 -5.68
CA PRO A 221 16.10 16.68 -5.20
C PRO A 221 16.04 15.31 -4.52
N LEU A 222 16.68 14.28 -5.08
CA LEU A 222 16.69 12.94 -4.49
C LEU A 222 17.40 12.94 -3.13
N LEU A 223 18.56 13.59 -3.03
CA LEU A 223 19.27 13.74 -1.76
C LEU A 223 18.42 14.50 -0.72
N PHE A 224 17.70 15.53 -1.15
CA PHE A 224 16.76 16.24 -0.28
C PHE A 224 15.59 15.36 0.19
N VAL A 225 15.04 14.51 -0.69
CA VAL A 225 14.02 13.50 -0.32
C VAL A 225 14.56 12.57 0.77
N PHE A 226 15.78 12.05 0.62
CA PHE A 226 16.38 11.16 1.62
C PHE A 226 16.71 11.88 2.92
N GLY A 227 17.25 13.09 2.87
CA GLY A 227 17.49 13.92 4.06
C GLY A 227 16.20 14.20 4.82
N LEU A 228 15.13 14.59 4.11
CA LEU A 228 13.82 14.85 4.72
C LEU A 228 13.16 13.58 5.27
N ALA A 229 13.28 12.44 4.57
CA ALA A 229 12.76 11.17 5.07
C ALA A 229 13.49 10.72 6.35
N GLY A 230 14.81 10.85 6.39
CA GLY A 230 15.62 10.59 7.58
C GLY A 230 15.26 11.54 8.73
N PHE A 231 15.03 12.81 8.43
CA PHE A 231 14.56 13.79 9.42
C PHE A 231 13.18 13.40 9.99
N VAL A 232 12.20 13.07 9.15
CA VAL A 232 10.87 12.62 9.60
C VAL A 232 11.00 11.34 10.44
N PHE A 233 11.81 10.37 9.99
CA PHE A 233 12.05 9.14 10.74
C PHE A 233 12.63 9.42 12.14
N PHE A 234 13.65 10.29 12.22
CA PHE A 234 14.29 10.65 13.48
C PHE A 234 13.33 11.43 14.41
N VAL A 235 12.66 12.47 13.89
CA VAL A 235 11.77 13.33 14.68
C VAL A 235 10.57 12.59 15.23
N PHE A 236 10.00 11.64 14.49
CA PHE A 236 8.82 10.92 14.96
C PHE A 236 9.14 9.61 15.69
N TYR A 237 10.41 9.26 15.90
CA TYR A 237 10.81 8.06 16.62
C TYR A 237 11.67 8.39 17.84
N PRO A 238 11.06 8.66 19.01
CA PRO A 238 11.78 9.17 20.20
C PRO A 238 12.94 8.29 20.67
N ALA A 239 12.85 6.97 20.55
CA ALA A 239 13.95 6.08 20.89
C ALA A 239 15.23 6.36 20.09
N MET A 240 15.12 6.87 18.85
CA MET A 240 16.26 7.29 18.05
C MET A 240 17.01 8.49 18.63
N TRP A 241 16.39 9.26 19.53
CA TRP A 241 17.03 10.40 20.19
C TRP A 241 17.99 9.95 21.29
N VAL A 242 17.74 8.78 21.87
CA VAL A 242 18.52 8.24 22.99
C VAL A 242 19.58 7.27 22.48
N ASP A 243 19.18 6.27 21.68
CA ASP A 243 20.09 5.23 21.18
C ASP A 243 19.79 4.89 19.70
N PRO A 244 20.20 5.73 18.75
CA PRO A 244 19.88 5.54 17.34
C PRO A 244 20.50 4.25 16.76
N LEU A 245 21.73 3.90 17.18
CA LEU A 245 22.40 2.70 16.68
C LEU A 245 21.78 1.45 17.30
N GLY A 246 21.48 1.45 18.60
CA GLY A 246 20.79 0.33 19.24
C GLY A 246 19.42 0.07 18.64
N VAL A 247 18.63 1.11 18.34
CA VAL A 247 17.32 0.97 17.70
C VAL A 247 17.42 0.38 16.28
N LEU A 248 18.44 0.75 15.51
CA LEU A 248 18.65 0.23 14.16
C LEU A 248 19.19 -1.22 14.18
N LEU A 249 20.13 -1.51 15.10
CA LEU A 249 20.79 -2.82 15.22
C LEU A 249 19.95 -3.85 15.96
N SER A 250 19.06 -3.43 16.88
CA SER A 250 18.19 -4.33 17.64
C SER A 250 17.35 -5.20 16.71
N ARG A 251 17.05 -4.75 15.49
CA ARG A 251 16.33 -5.55 14.48
C ARG A 251 17.13 -6.69 13.90
N ILE A 252 18.42 -6.47 13.71
CA ILE A 252 19.31 -7.53 13.22
C ILE A 252 19.46 -8.58 14.32
N ASN A 253 19.46 -8.15 15.59
CA ASN A 253 19.81 -8.97 16.73
C ASN A 253 18.62 -9.56 17.50
N SER A 254 17.39 -9.05 17.32
CA SER A 254 16.22 -9.54 18.08
C SER A 254 15.65 -10.81 17.46
N SER A 255 15.64 -11.90 18.23
CA SER A 255 14.95 -13.15 17.89
C SER A 255 13.46 -12.93 17.60
N ASP A 256 12.79 -12.01 18.32
CA ASP A 256 11.35 -11.78 18.15
C ASP A 256 11.01 -11.10 16.81
N ALA A 257 11.90 -10.23 16.30
CA ALA A 257 11.75 -9.72 14.94
C ALA A 257 11.90 -10.84 13.89
N GLN A 258 12.76 -11.82 14.16
CA GLN A 258 12.99 -12.96 13.27
C GLN A 258 11.83 -13.98 13.31
N VAL A 259 11.23 -14.19 14.49
CA VAL A 259 10.10 -15.12 14.74
C VAL A 259 8.76 -14.58 14.23
N GLU A 260 8.49 -13.27 14.28
CA GLU A 260 7.20 -12.72 13.81
C GLU A 260 7.17 -12.35 12.31
N LEU A 261 8.33 -12.31 11.65
CA LEU A 261 8.40 -12.31 10.18
C LEU A 261 7.90 -13.64 9.61
N THR A 262 7.93 -14.70 10.43
CA THR A 262 7.28 -15.98 10.20
C THR A 262 6.00 -16.12 11.02
N ILE A 263 4.89 -15.67 10.44
CA ILE A 263 3.54 -15.96 10.94
C ILE A 263 3.45 -17.46 11.33
N PRO A 264 2.80 -17.84 12.46
CA PRO A 264 2.69 -19.23 12.94
C PRO A 264 2.07 -20.26 11.96
N PHE A 265 1.64 -19.84 10.77
CA PHE A 265 1.36 -20.74 9.63
C PHE A 265 2.62 -21.39 9.01
N LEU A 266 3.83 -21.01 9.44
CA LEU A 266 5.11 -21.41 8.86
C LEU A 266 5.93 -22.40 9.70
N MET A 267 5.42 -22.94 10.81
CA MET A 267 6.12 -24.05 11.51
C MET A 267 6.16 -25.37 10.71
N ASP A 268 5.64 -25.36 9.47
CA ASP A 268 5.72 -26.44 8.49
C ASP A 268 6.54 -25.94 7.29
N ASN A 269 7.86 -26.01 7.43
CA ASN A 269 8.89 -25.35 6.61
C ASN A 269 9.08 -25.95 5.20
N GLY A 270 8.05 -25.94 4.36
CA GLY A 270 8.19 -26.24 2.94
C GLY A 270 8.30 -24.96 2.10
N PHE A 271 9.37 -24.80 1.30
CA PHE A 271 9.41 -23.84 0.18
C PHE A 271 8.12 -23.90 -0.66
N ILE A 272 7.57 -25.11 -0.83
CA ILE A 272 6.29 -25.38 -1.50
C ILE A 272 5.12 -24.63 -0.84
N ARG A 273 5.05 -24.56 0.51
CA ARG A 273 3.97 -23.87 1.23
C ARG A 273 4.12 -22.35 1.13
N TYR A 274 5.34 -21.84 1.13
CA TYR A 274 5.61 -20.43 0.85
C TYR A 274 5.20 -20.03 -0.58
N MET A 275 5.63 -20.82 -1.57
CA MET A 275 5.22 -20.61 -2.96
C MET A 275 3.70 -20.72 -3.13
N SER A 276 3.04 -21.63 -2.40
CA SER A 276 1.58 -21.70 -2.34
C SER A 276 0.97 -20.40 -1.81
N ASN A 277 1.50 -19.82 -0.73
CA ASN A 277 1.01 -18.55 -0.19
C ASN A 277 1.27 -17.35 -1.12
N VAL A 278 2.43 -17.33 -1.80
CA VAL A 278 2.71 -16.32 -2.84
C VAL A 278 1.72 -16.46 -3.97
N VAL A 279 1.51 -17.68 -4.49
CA VAL A 279 0.49 -17.97 -5.49
C VAL A 279 -0.89 -17.55 -5.01
N VAL A 280 -1.24 -17.81 -3.74
CA VAL A 280 -2.50 -17.33 -3.14
C VAL A 280 -2.57 -15.81 -3.18
N VAL A 281 -1.51 -15.06 -2.83
CA VAL A 281 -1.54 -13.58 -2.91
C VAL A 281 -1.66 -13.08 -4.34
N PHE A 282 -0.95 -13.69 -5.28
CA PHE A 282 -1.07 -13.37 -6.71
C PHE A 282 -2.50 -13.67 -7.20
N LEU A 283 -3.04 -14.85 -6.91
CA LEU A 283 -4.42 -15.22 -7.26
C LEU A 283 -5.45 -14.36 -6.52
N ALA A 284 -5.13 -13.90 -5.31
CA ALA A 284 -5.99 -13.07 -4.50
C ALA A 284 -6.13 -11.64 -5.04
N ASP A 285 -5.37 -11.23 -6.06
CA ASP A 285 -5.72 -10.10 -6.90
C ASP A 285 -5.42 -10.40 -8.38
N LEU A 286 -6.49 -10.74 -9.11
CA LEU A 286 -6.41 -11.10 -10.52
C LEU A 286 -5.74 -9.98 -11.35
N MET A 287 -6.06 -8.71 -11.09
CA MET A 287 -5.49 -7.61 -11.88
C MET A 287 -4.05 -7.34 -11.50
N PHE A 288 -3.65 -7.60 -10.25
CA PHE A 288 -2.25 -7.56 -9.88
C PHE A 288 -1.45 -8.59 -10.68
N THR A 289 -1.88 -9.86 -10.68
CA THR A 289 -1.20 -10.93 -11.43
C THR A 289 -1.15 -10.67 -12.93
N VAL A 290 -2.30 -10.33 -13.52
CA VAL A 290 -2.39 -9.96 -14.93
C VAL A 290 -1.48 -8.77 -15.24
N GLY A 291 -1.44 -7.77 -14.34
CA GLY A 291 -0.58 -6.60 -14.46
C GLY A 291 0.91 -6.93 -14.47
N VAL A 292 1.37 -7.80 -13.56
CA VAL A 292 2.76 -8.27 -13.51
C VAL A 292 3.16 -8.94 -14.83
N PHE A 293 2.38 -9.90 -15.31
CA PHE A 293 2.68 -10.59 -16.57
C PHE A 293 2.64 -9.66 -17.79
N MET A 294 1.60 -8.81 -17.89
CA MET A 294 1.48 -7.87 -19.00
C MET A 294 2.65 -6.88 -19.02
N LEU A 295 3.00 -6.29 -17.87
CA LEU A 295 4.15 -5.37 -17.76
C LEU A 295 5.45 -6.07 -18.14
N ALA A 296 5.70 -7.29 -17.67
CA ALA A 296 6.90 -8.03 -18.00
C ALA A 296 7.01 -8.33 -19.51
N ILE A 297 5.93 -8.80 -20.13
CA ILE A 297 5.88 -9.10 -21.57
C ILE A 297 6.08 -7.83 -22.41
N ASP A 298 5.39 -6.74 -22.06
CA ASP A 298 5.48 -5.50 -22.82
C ASP A 298 6.82 -4.79 -22.62
N LEU A 299 7.40 -4.87 -21.42
CA LEU A 299 8.76 -4.42 -21.16
C LEU A 299 9.77 -5.21 -21.99
N TYR A 300 9.66 -6.54 -22.01
CA TYR A 300 10.53 -7.40 -22.84
C TYR A 300 10.43 -7.01 -24.32
N LYS A 301 9.21 -6.84 -24.85
CA LYS A 301 8.99 -6.39 -26.23
C LYS A 301 9.61 -5.01 -26.49
N ALA A 302 9.47 -4.08 -25.54
CA ALA A 302 10.03 -2.73 -25.67
C ALA A 302 11.57 -2.73 -25.65
N LEU A 303 12.19 -3.60 -24.83
CA LEU A 303 13.64 -3.80 -24.82
C LEU A 303 14.12 -4.42 -26.13
N TYR A 304 13.47 -5.50 -26.58
CA TYR A 304 13.80 -6.20 -27.84
C TYR A 304 13.71 -5.27 -29.05
N LYS A 305 12.65 -4.44 -29.13
CA LYS A 305 12.45 -3.48 -30.22
C LYS A 305 13.19 -2.16 -30.04
N LYS A 306 13.95 -1.97 -28.95
CA LYS A 306 14.62 -0.72 -28.58
C LYS A 306 13.65 0.48 -28.47
N THR A 307 12.39 0.24 -28.13
CA THR A 307 11.32 1.26 -27.96
C THR A 307 11.06 1.60 -26.50
N LEU A 308 12.03 1.37 -25.61
CA LEU A 308 11.87 1.61 -24.17
C LEU A 308 11.42 3.05 -23.87
N ARG A 309 11.96 4.06 -24.57
CA ARG A 309 11.59 5.46 -24.34
C ARG A 309 10.11 5.76 -24.58
N THR A 310 9.52 5.19 -25.63
CA THR A 310 8.10 5.39 -25.96
C THR A 310 7.19 4.52 -25.11
N PHE A 311 7.69 3.38 -24.63
CA PHE A 311 6.99 2.54 -23.68
C PHE A 311 6.78 3.23 -22.33
N ILE A 312 7.77 4.00 -21.85
CA ILE A 312 7.71 4.66 -20.53
C ILE A 312 6.84 5.93 -20.57
N THR A 313 5.54 5.71 -20.41
CA THR A 313 4.51 6.68 -20.03
C THR A 313 4.37 6.78 -18.49
N PRO A 314 3.65 7.77 -17.95
CA PRO A 314 3.38 7.85 -16.50
C PRO A 314 2.73 6.58 -15.92
N ILE A 315 1.77 5.98 -16.64
CA ILE A 315 1.08 4.76 -16.18
C ILE A 315 2.03 3.56 -16.13
N THR A 316 2.79 3.34 -17.20
CA THR A 316 3.80 2.27 -17.23
C THR A 316 4.91 2.51 -16.22
N PHE A 317 5.28 3.76 -15.94
CA PHE A 317 6.34 4.05 -14.97
C PHE A 317 5.90 3.74 -13.53
N LEU A 318 4.65 4.10 -13.18
CA LEU A 318 4.03 3.68 -11.91
C LEU A 318 3.94 2.16 -11.81
N GLY A 319 3.43 1.50 -12.87
CA GLY A 319 3.30 0.05 -12.91
C GLY A 319 4.65 -0.68 -12.80
N LEU A 320 5.66 -0.23 -13.53
CA LEU A 320 7.02 -0.77 -13.45
C LEU A 320 7.65 -0.54 -12.08
N SER A 321 7.40 0.61 -11.45
CA SER A 321 7.90 0.86 -10.08
C SER A 321 7.31 -0.15 -9.09
N GLY A 322 6.01 -0.46 -9.22
CA GLY A 322 5.36 -1.52 -8.45
C GLY A 322 5.88 -2.93 -8.77
N LEU A 323 6.18 -3.21 -10.05
CA LEU A 323 6.81 -4.47 -10.47
C LEU A 323 8.22 -4.63 -9.87
N VAL A 324 9.07 -3.61 -9.97
CA VAL A 324 10.43 -3.63 -9.41
C VAL A 324 10.39 -3.80 -7.90
N TYR A 325 9.48 -3.11 -7.21
CA TYR A 325 9.27 -3.33 -5.77
C TYR A 325 8.89 -4.79 -5.48
N SER A 326 7.96 -5.37 -6.26
CA SER A 326 7.55 -6.76 -6.11
C SER A 326 8.73 -7.71 -6.30
N LEU A 327 9.56 -7.49 -7.32
CA LEU A 327 10.75 -8.29 -7.58
C LEU A 327 11.77 -8.19 -6.44
N ILE A 328 11.97 -7.01 -5.86
CA ILE A 328 12.84 -6.84 -4.69
C ILE A 328 12.27 -7.61 -3.48
N VAL A 329 10.95 -7.51 -3.24
CA VAL A 329 10.29 -8.28 -2.17
C VAL A 329 10.45 -9.79 -2.38
N THR A 330 10.24 -10.28 -3.60
CA THR A 330 10.43 -11.69 -3.96
C THR A 330 11.88 -12.11 -3.79
N PHE A 331 12.83 -11.28 -4.25
CA PHE A 331 14.26 -11.55 -4.11
C PHE A 331 14.66 -11.68 -2.64
N ILE A 332 14.27 -10.70 -1.81
CA ILE A 332 14.51 -10.74 -0.36
C ILE A 332 13.86 -11.99 0.23
N ALA A 333 12.65 -12.36 -0.18
CA ALA A 333 11.98 -13.55 0.33
C ALA A 333 12.67 -14.86 -0.02
N VAL A 334 13.17 -14.99 -1.25
CA VAL A 334 13.81 -16.21 -1.76
C VAL A 334 15.23 -16.36 -1.24
N PHE A 335 15.97 -15.26 -1.12
CA PHE A 335 17.41 -15.29 -0.81
C PHE A 335 17.73 -14.97 0.65
N LEU A 336 16.89 -14.23 1.36
CA LEU A 336 17.01 -14.02 2.81
C LEU A 336 16.04 -14.97 3.53
N VAL A 337 16.34 -16.27 3.43
CA VAL A 337 15.69 -17.31 4.24
C VAL A 337 16.54 -17.52 5.48
N ASP A 338 15.97 -17.25 6.65
CA ASP A 338 16.62 -17.57 7.90
C ASP A 338 16.57 -19.08 8.12
N ARG A 339 17.71 -19.70 8.45
CA ARG A 339 17.78 -21.17 8.63
C ARG A 339 16.99 -21.65 9.84
N ALA A 340 16.84 -20.83 10.87
CA ALA A 340 16.10 -21.15 12.08
C ALA A 340 14.61 -20.79 11.95
N PHE A 341 14.30 -19.68 11.28
CA PHE A 341 12.94 -19.12 11.30
C PHE A 341 12.17 -19.28 9.99
N GLY A 342 12.81 -19.60 8.86
CA GLY A 342 12.16 -19.74 7.56
C GLY A 342 12.15 -18.44 6.75
N ASN A 343 11.12 -18.24 5.92
CA ASN A 343 11.06 -17.08 5.02
C ASN A 343 10.88 -15.78 5.82
N ILE A 344 11.83 -14.86 5.69
CA ILE A 344 11.82 -13.57 6.40
C ILE A 344 10.74 -12.64 5.84
N VAL A 345 10.18 -12.87 4.65
CA VAL A 345 9.24 -11.93 4.02
C VAL A 345 7.83 -12.49 3.93
N SER A 346 6.92 -11.87 4.68
CA SER A 346 5.50 -12.16 4.58
C SER A 346 4.94 -11.79 3.20
N PRO A 347 4.05 -12.61 2.59
CA PRO A 347 3.35 -12.25 1.36
C PRO A 347 2.55 -10.93 1.43
N ARG A 348 2.25 -10.42 2.64
CA ARG A 348 1.64 -9.10 2.83
C ARG A 348 2.50 -7.94 2.30
N TYR A 349 3.79 -8.17 2.09
CA TYR A 349 4.73 -7.16 1.59
C TYR A 349 4.46 -6.76 0.13
N TYR A 350 3.65 -7.51 -0.63
CA TYR A 350 3.18 -7.09 -1.97
C TYR A 350 2.00 -6.11 -1.91
N ALA A 351 1.22 -6.11 -0.83
CA ALA A 351 0.03 -5.26 -0.71
C ALA A 351 0.29 -3.77 -0.97
N PRO A 352 1.43 -3.18 -0.50
CA PRO A 352 1.74 -1.77 -0.72
C PRO A 352 1.78 -1.31 -2.18
N ILE A 353 2.03 -2.22 -3.12
CA ILE A 353 2.22 -1.87 -4.54
C ILE A 353 1.09 -2.30 -5.46
N ILE A 354 0.09 -3.02 -4.94
CA ILE A 354 -1.08 -3.46 -5.72
C ILE A 354 -1.73 -2.27 -6.44
N PRO A 355 -1.99 -1.12 -5.79
CA PRO A 355 -2.61 0.03 -6.47
C PRO A 355 -1.82 0.57 -7.66
N LEU A 356 -0.50 0.38 -7.70
CA LEU A 356 0.37 0.88 -8.76
C LEU A 356 0.42 -0.07 -9.94
N VAL A 357 0.59 -1.37 -9.68
CA VAL A 357 0.69 -2.39 -10.73
C VAL A 357 -0.63 -2.53 -11.49
N VAL A 358 -1.76 -2.46 -10.78
CA VAL A 358 -3.11 -2.60 -11.35
C VAL A 358 -3.49 -1.48 -12.32
N LEU A 359 -2.85 -0.30 -12.25
CA LEU A 359 -3.11 0.80 -13.20
C LEU A 359 -2.86 0.39 -14.65
N TYR A 360 -1.81 -0.41 -14.89
CA TYR A 360 -1.40 -0.82 -16.22
C TYR A 360 -2.40 -1.73 -16.93
N PRO A 361 -2.78 -2.90 -16.37
CA PRO A 361 -3.73 -3.79 -17.01
C PRO A 361 -5.11 -3.14 -17.12
N LEU A 362 -5.57 -2.35 -16.14
CA LEU A 362 -6.87 -1.67 -16.25
C LEU A 362 -6.89 -0.64 -17.40
N ASN A 363 -5.80 0.08 -17.61
CA ASN A 363 -5.70 0.98 -18.76
C ASN A 363 -5.65 0.22 -20.09
N LYS A 364 -4.88 -0.86 -20.16
CA LYS A 364 -4.71 -1.66 -21.39
C LYS A 364 -5.98 -2.45 -21.74
N LEU A 365 -6.71 -2.91 -20.74
CA LEU A 365 -7.94 -3.70 -20.89
C LEU A 365 -9.21 -2.85 -20.92
N ARG A 366 -9.12 -1.51 -20.90
CA ARG A 366 -10.29 -0.60 -20.83
C ARG A 366 -11.38 -0.82 -21.88
N ASN A 367 -11.01 -1.38 -23.05
CA ASN A 367 -11.95 -1.69 -24.14
C ASN A 367 -12.49 -3.14 -24.08
N HIS A 368 -11.92 -4.00 -23.24
CA HIS A 368 -12.30 -5.41 -23.09
C HIS A 368 -13.34 -5.57 -21.96
N LYS A 369 -14.58 -5.12 -22.23
CA LYS A 369 -15.67 -5.07 -21.24
C LYS A 369 -15.87 -6.38 -20.48
N LEU A 370 -15.82 -7.54 -21.15
CA LEU A 370 -16.03 -8.85 -20.53
C LEU A 370 -14.99 -9.15 -19.43
N VAL A 371 -13.70 -8.94 -19.73
CA VAL A 371 -12.59 -9.21 -18.80
C VAL A 371 -12.70 -8.32 -17.57
N LEU A 372 -13.04 -7.04 -17.79
CA LEU A 372 -13.20 -6.08 -16.72
C LEU A 372 -14.42 -6.39 -15.85
N SER A 373 -15.58 -6.70 -16.46
CA SER A 373 -16.76 -7.12 -15.71
C SER A 373 -16.47 -8.33 -14.84
N LEU A 374 -15.76 -9.34 -15.37
CA LEU A 374 -15.36 -10.51 -14.59
C LEU A 374 -14.44 -10.12 -13.42
N ALA A 375 -13.43 -9.27 -13.66
CA ALA A 375 -12.53 -8.78 -12.62
C ALA A 375 -13.29 -8.02 -11.52
N PHE A 376 -14.29 -7.22 -11.87
CA PHE A 376 -15.15 -6.51 -10.92
C PHE A 376 -16.04 -7.47 -10.13
N ILE A 377 -16.68 -8.44 -10.78
CA ILE A 377 -17.51 -9.46 -10.12
C ILE A 377 -16.68 -10.24 -9.09
N ILE A 378 -15.45 -10.61 -9.44
CA ILE A 378 -14.53 -11.28 -8.51
C ILE A 378 -14.26 -10.40 -7.27
N GLN A 379 -14.02 -9.10 -7.46
CA GLN A 379 -13.79 -8.21 -6.31
C GLN A 379 -15.07 -7.98 -5.48
N VAL A 380 -16.24 -7.87 -6.11
CA VAL A 380 -17.52 -7.76 -5.40
C VAL A 380 -17.81 -9.02 -4.59
N TYR A 381 -17.56 -10.20 -5.15
CA TYR A 381 -17.69 -11.48 -4.45
C TYR A 381 -16.82 -11.53 -3.18
N ARG A 382 -15.65 -10.90 -3.20
CA ARG A 382 -14.71 -10.87 -2.07
C ARG A 382 -15.13 -9.94 -0.93
N LEU A 383 -16.13 -9.07 -1.15
CA LEU A 383 -16.61 -8.19 -0.08
C LEU A 383 -17.19 -9.01 1.08
N PRO A 384 -16.85 -8.69 2.35
CA PRO A 384 -17.33 -9.46 3.50
C PRO A 384 -18.85 -9.60 3.55
N LEU A 385 -19.57 -8.52 3.22
CA LEU A 385 -21.04 -8.52 3.19
C LEU A 385 -21.61 -9.48 2.14
N VAL A 386 -21.01 -9.52 0.94
CA VAL A 386 -21.45 -10.42 -0.13
C VAL A 386 -21.18 -11.86 0.25
N ARG A 387 -20.01 -12.16 0.84
CA ARG A 387 -19.69 -13.50 1.32
C ARG A 387 -20.60 -13.95 2.46
N TRP A 388 -20.87 -13.07 3.41
CA TRP A 388 -21.78 -13.34 4.51
C TRP A 388 -23.19 -13.60 3.99
N ALA A 389 -23.70 -12.79 3.07
CA ALA A 389 -25.01 -12.98 2.45
C ALA A 389 -25.10 -14.31 1.67
N LEU A 390 -24.06 -14.66 0.90
CA LEU A 390 -23.97 -15.94 0.20
C LEU A 390 -23.93 -17.12 1.18
N TRP A 391 -23.20 -16.98 2.29
CA TRP A 391 -23.11 -18.00 3.32
C TRP A 391 -24.45 -18.24 4.01
N VAL A 392 -25.13 -17.17 4.44
CA VAL A 392 -26.48 -17.23 5.02
C VAL A 392 -27.47 -17.83 4.03
N GLY A 393 -27.48 -17.35 2.78
CA GLY A 393 -28.37 -17.87 1.74
C GLY A 393 -28.15 -19.36 1.49
N PHE A 394 -26.89 -19.81 1.42
CA PHE A 394 -26.57 -21.22 1.21
C PHE A 394 -27.00 -22.09 2.41
N TYR A 395 -26.77 -21.60 3.63
CA TYR A 395 -27.20 -22.26 4.85
C TYR A 395 -28.72 -22.41 4.92
N LEU A 396 -29.47 -21.37 4.54
CA LEU A 396 -30.94 -21.42 4.49
C LEU A 396 -31.48 -22.44 3.49
N VAL A 397 -30.78 -22.66 2.37
CA VAL A 397 -31.21 -23.61 1.32
C VAL A 397 -30.81 -25.04 1.62
N THR A 398 -29.61 -25.26 2.16
CA THR A 398 -29.02 -26.61 2.26
C THR A 398 -28.91 -27.15 3.68
N THR A 399 -29.27 -26.32 4.68
CA THR A 399 -29.05 -26.55 6.13
C THR A 399 -27.60 -26.90 6.50
N SER A 400 -26.67 -26.76 5.55
CA SER A 400 -25.27 -27.15 5.65
C SER A 400 -24.38 -25.90 5.61
N ILE A 401 -23.36 -25.88 6.46
CA ILE A 401 -22.37 -24.81 6.49
C ILE A 401 -21.37 -25.05 5.36
N ILE A 402 -21.69 -24.62 4.14
CA ILE A 402 -20.70 -24.56 3.06
C ILE A 402 -20.02 -23.20 3.11
N ARG A 403 -18.73 -23.21 3.44
CA ARG A 403 -17.91 -22.00 3.41
C ARG A 403 -17.56 -21.69 1.96
N PRO A 404 -18.08 -20.61 1.36
CA PRO A 404 -17.70 -20.24 0.01
C PRO A 404 -16.18 -20.02 -0.04
N PRO A 405 -15.52 -20.55 -1.09
CA PRO A 405 -14.07 -20.58 -1.17
C PRO A 405 -13.47 -19.16 -1.10
N TYR A 406 -12.24 -19.08 -0.58
CA TYR A 406 -11.62 -17.81 -0.22
C TYR A 406 -10.96 -17.05 -1.40
N TRP A 407 -11.10 -17.52 -2.64
CA TRP A 407 -10.29 -17.06 -3.78
C TRP A 407 -10.16 -15.54 -3.90
#